data_AF-A0A950YHJ0-F1
#
_entry.id   AF-A0A950YHJ0-F1
#
_cell.length_a   1.000
_cell.length_b   1.000
_cell.length_c   1.000
_cell.angle_alpha   90.00
_cell.angle_beta   90.00
_cell.angle_gamma   90.00
#
_symmetry.space_group_name_H-M   'P 1'
#
loop_
_entity.id
_entity.type
_entity.pdbx_description
1 polymer ?
#
loop_
_entity_poly.entity_id
_entity_poly.type
_entity_poly.pdbx_seq_one_letter_code
_entity_poly.pdbx_strand_id
1 'polypeptide(L)' 'MEVEIGRGKKARRAYGFDDIAIVPSRRTRDPDDIDISWTLGPYRFELPLLAAALDGVVSP' A
#
# COMPACT_ATOMS: atom_id res chain seq x y z
N MET A 1 -6.49 -19.20 3.78
CA MET A 1 -5.93 -20.44 4.34
C MET A 1 -5.66 -20.18 5.81
N GLU A 2 -6.44 -20.78 6.70
CA GLU A 2 -6.19 -20.75 8.15
C GLU A 2 -5.27 -21.92 8.50
N VAL A 3 -4.28 -21.66 9.37
CA VAL A 3 -3.32 -22.66 9.84
C VAL A 3 -3.52 -22.84 11.34
N GLU A 4 -3.57 -24.08 11.81
CA GLU A 4 -3.56 -24.38 13.22
C GLU A 4 -2.13 -24.22 13.78
N ILE A 5 -1.97 -23.34 14.77
CA ILE A 5 -0.67 -23.06 15.42
C ILE A 5 -0.58 -23.69 16.81
N GLY A 6 -1.67 -24.33 17.25
CA GLY A 6 -1.83 -24.97 18.54
C GLY A 6 -3.30 -25.25 18.82
N ARG A 7 -3.59 -26.08 19.83
CA ARG A 7 -4.96 -26.52 20.12
C ARG A 7 -5.92 -25.34 20.29
N GLY A 8 -6.90 -25.25 19.39
CA GLY A 8 -7.89 -24.17 19.40
C GLY A 8 -7.35 -22.78 19.01
N LYS A 9 -6.10 -22.69 18.56
CA LYS A 9 -5.47 -21.46 18.07
C LYS A 9 -5.24 -21.56 16.58
N LYS A 10 -5.88 -20.66 15.84
CA LYS A 10 -5.72 -20.53 14.40
C LYS A 10 -5.09 -19.19 14.05
N ALA A 11 -4.31 -19.18 13.00
CA ALA A 11 -3.78 -17.97 12.40
C ALA A 11 -4.12 -17.90 10.91
N ARG A 12 -4.25 -16.69 10.39
CA ARG A 12 -4.28 -16.46 8.94
C ARG A 12 -2.84 -16.25 8.45
N ARG A 13 -2.51 -16.83 7.30
CA ARG A 13 -1.27 -16.48 6.60
C ARG A 13 -1.32 -15.01 6.18
N ALA A 14 -0.26 -14.27 6.47
CA ALA A 14 -0.04 -12.91 5.99
C ALA A 14 1.20 -12.88 5.09
N TYR A 15 1.38 -11.78 4.37
CA TYR A 15 2.49 -11.56 3.44
C TYR A 15 3.05 -10.17 3.68
N GLY A 16 4.37 -10.05 3.72
CA GLY A 16 5.08 -8.77 3.63
C GLY A 16 5.20 -8.29 2.20
N PHE A 17 5.78 -7.11 2.00
CA PHE A 17 6.07 -6.60 0.65
C PHE A 17 7.11 -7.46 -0.08
N ASP A 18 8.08 -8.03 0.64
CA ASP A 18 9.13 -8.89 0.05
C ASP A 18 8.61 -10.27 -0.40
N ASP A 19 7.40 -10.65 0.02
CA ASP A 19 6.78 -11.93 -0.35
C ASP A 19 6.00 -11.85 -1.67
N ILE A 20 5.77 -10.65 -2.22
CA ILE A 20 4.88 -10.42 -3.36
C ILE A 20 5.48 -9.47 -4.41
N ALA A 21 5.02 -9.60 -5.65
CA ALA A 21 5.37 -8.68 -6.74
C ALA A 21 4.14 -8.40 -7.62
N ILE A 22 4.15 -7.25 -8.29
CA ILE A 22 3.13 -6.91 -9.29
C ILE A 22 3.51 -7.57 -10.62
N VAL A 23 2.59 -8.35 -11.19
CA VAL A 23 2.77 -8.97 -12.51
C VAL A 23 2.32 -8.00 -13.61
N PRO A 24 3.14 -7.75 -14.65
CA PRO A 24 2.73 -6.94 -15.79
C PRO A 24 1.46 -7.47 -16.46
N SER A 25 0.57 -6.56 -16.86
CA SER A 25 -0.63 -6.90 -17.64
C SER A 25 -0.37 -6.78 -19.15
N ARG A 26 -1.34 -7.16 -19.98
CA ARG A 26 -1.19 -7.22 -21.45
C ARG A 26 -0.89 -5.89 -22.14
N ARG A 27 -1.04 -4.74 -21.47
CA ARG A 27 -0.84 -3.42 -22.08
C ARG A 27 0.01 -2.55 -21.17
N THR A 28 1.06 -1.97 -21.74
CA THR A 28 1.86 -0.91 -21.14
C THR A 28 1.21 0.45 -21.41
N ARG A 29 1.47 1.42 -20.54
CA ARG A 29 1.20 2.85 -20.75
C ARG A 29 2.49 3.61 -20.55
N ASP A 30 2.58 4.79 -21.14
CA ASP A 30 3.62 5.75 -20.78
C ASP A 30 3.43 6.16 -19.30
N PRO A 31 4.48 6.18 -18.46
CA PRO A 31 4.38 6.69 -17.09
C PRO A 31 3.85 8.13 -17.01
N ASP A 32 4.13 8.97 -18.01
CA ASP A 32 3.71 10.37 -18.04
C ASP A 32 2.19 10.51 -18.30
N ASP A 33 1.54 9.45 -18.81
CA ASP A 33 0.10 9.40 -19.05
C ASP A 33 -0.71 8.95 -17.81
N ILE A 34 -0.06 8.67 -16.68
CA ILE A 34 -0.70 8.13 -15.47
C ILE A 34 -1.08 9.23 -14.49
N ASP A 35 -2.38 9.37 -14.19
CA ASP A 35 -2.85 10.22 -13.11
C ASP A 35 -2.57 9.56 -11.75
N ILE A 36 -1.62 10.17 -11.01
CA ILE A 36 -1.26 9.76 -9.65
C ILE A 36 -1.92 10.63 -8.57
N SER A 37 -2.86 11.50 -8.95
CA SER A 37 -3.59 12.33 -8.00
C SER A 37 -4.47 11.47 -7.09
N TRP A 38 -4.63 11.93 -5.85
CA TRP A 38 -5.38 11.22 -4.82
C TRP A 38 -6.38 12.14 -4.14
N THR A 39 -7.63 11.71 -4.11
CA THR A 39 -8.70 12.38 -3.38
C THR A 39 -8.93 11.67 -2.05
N LEU A 40 -8.74 12.40 -0.94
CA LEU A 40 -9.01 11.92 0.41
C LEU A 40 -10.03 12.85 1.07
N GLY A 41 -11.28 12.40 1.09
CA GLY A 41 -12.40 13.22 1.57
C GLY A 41 -12.53 14.50 0.72
N PRO A 42 -12.51 15.70 1.32
CA PRO A 42 -12.61 16.97 0.58
C PRO A 42 -11.29 17.44 -0.05
N TYR A 43 -10.16 16.75 0.20
CA TYR A 43 -8.84 17.18 -0.26
C TYR A 43 -8.43 16.44 -1.53
N ARG A 44 -7.79 17.17 -2.46
CA ARG A 44 -7.12 16.60 -3.64
C ARG A 44 -5.62 16.85 -3.55
N PHE A 45 -4.85 15.78 -3.61
CA PHE A 45 -3.39 15.78 -3.62
C PHE A 45 -2.90 15.39 -5.01
N GLU A 46 -1.80 16.00 -5.47
CA GLU A 46 -1.17 15.63 -6.74
C GLU A 46 -0.36 14.31 -6.62
N LEU A 47 0.00 13.91 -5.39
CA LEU A 47 0.75 12.70 -5.10
C LEU A 47 0.04 11.89 -3.99
N PRO A 48 -0.05 10.55 -4.09
CA PRO A 48 -0.70 9.72 -3.08
C PRO A 48 0.26 9.41 -1.93
N LEU A 49 0.82 10.44 -1.30
CA LEU A 49 1.84 10.32 -0.27
C LEU A 49 1.55 11.27 0.89
N LEU A 50 1.67 10.77 2.12
CA LEU A 50 1.57 11.56 3.34
C LEU A 50 2.83 11.39 4.17
N ALA A 51 3.28 12.48 4.79
CA ALA A 51 4.30 12.42 5.82
C ALA A 51 3.73 11.76 7.08
N ALA A 52 4.53 10.91 7.73
CA ALA A 52 4.15 10.34 9.01
C ALA A 52 4.04 11.45 10.07
N ALA A 53 3.05 11.35 10.96
CA ALA A 53 2.85 12.29 12.06
C ALA A 53 3.85 12.03 13.19
N LEU A 54 5.14 12.19 12.89
CA LEU A 54 6.27 12.02 13.80
C LEU A 54 7.03 13.34 13.90
N ASP A 55 7.46 13.68 15.11
CA ASP A 55 8.27 14.88 15.41
C ASP A 55 9.60 14.91 14.63
N GLY A 56 10.19 13.74 14.38
CA GLY A 56 11.38 13.60 13.55
C GLY A 56 11.14 13.70 12.04
N VAL A 57 9.88 13.81 11.59
CA VAL A 57 9.52 13.85 10.15
C VAL A 57 8.88 15.18 9.77
N VAL A 58 8.04 15.76 10.63
CA VAL A 58 7.28 16.99 10.36
C VAL A 58 7.57 18.03 11.43
N SER A 59 7.99 19.21 10.99
CA SER A 59 8.11 20.42 11.82
C SER A 59 7.00 21.41 11.45
N PRO A 60 6.53 22.25 12.40
CA PRO A 60 5.69 23.41 12.11
C PRO A 60 6.31 24.36 11.09
#